data_AF-A0A9W6N4S0-F1
#
_entry.id   AF-A0A9W6N4S0-F1
#
_cell.length_a   1.000
_cell.length_b   1.000
_cell.length_c   1.000
_cell.angle_alpha   90.00
_cell.angle_beta   90.00
_cell.angle_gamma   90.00
#
_symmetry.space_group_name_H-M   'P 1'
#
loop_
_entity.id
_entity.type
_entity.pdbx_description
1 polymer ?
#
loop_
_entity_poly.entity_id
_entity_poly.type
_entity_poly.pdbx_seq_one_letter_code
_entity_poly.pdbx_strand_id
1 'polypeptide(L)'
;MDRLKLETQAVVRALPQYEFRECEFESQAEHLKSFIGTAELIPVPVRGPKGSMVVIVAPTRVWHDAKIRERLWRLRRSSLVDGVPTVRLLTQRWIRRKPFLENCELIARCAQLSVSARDRFSVQLLVRENPLATLEDCAAVVQATDAFGVVFALVSSGLLTIDFEAAITPMSPVEECKRER
;
A
#
# COMPACT_ATOMS: atom_id res chain seq x y z
N MET A 1 4.23 -1.86 20.03
CA MET A 1 3.29 -2.47 19.06
C MET A 1 2.91 -1.47 17.97
N ASP A 2 2.92 -0.17 18.28
CA ASP A 2 2.41 0.90 17.41
C ASP A 2 3.25 1.13 16.15
N ARG A 3 4.58 0.92 16.21
CA ARG A 3 5.46 1.15 15.05
C ARG A 3 5.14 0.26 13.85
N LEU A 4 4.96 -1.05 14.03
CA LEU A 4 4.66 -1.96 12.92
C LEU A 4 3.26 -1.70 12.33
N LYS A 5 2.33 -1.18 13.15
CA LYS A 5 1.01 -0.76 12.69
C LYS A 5 1.11 0.46 11.78
N LEU A 6 1.88 1.48 12.19
CA LEU A 6 2.15 2.66 11.38
C LEU A 6 2.87 2.32 10.07
N GLU A 7 3.91 1.47 10.13
CA GLU A 7 4.64 0.99 8.93
C GLU A 7 3.69 0.26 7.95
N THR A 8 2.79 -0.59 8.48
CA THR A 8 1.82 -1.29 7.64
C THR A 8 0.79 -0.33 7.03
N GLN A 9 0.31 0.64 7.80
CA GLN A 9 -0.61 1.67 7.31
C GLN A 9 0.04 2.53 6.21
N ALA A 10 1.32 2.89 6.37
CA ALA A 10 2.07 3.60 5.34
C ALA A 10 2.18 2.79 4.04
N VAL A 11 2.52 1.49 4.13
CA VAL A 11 2.56 0.60 2.96
C VAL A 11 1.21 0.51 2.27
N VAL A 12 0.13 0.32 3.03
CA VAL A 12 -1.21 0.23 2.44
C VAL A 12 -1.62 1.54 1.76
N ARG A 13 -1.39 2.69 2.40
CA ARG A 13 -1.73 4.01 1.84
C ARG A 13 -0.91 4.38 0.61
N ALA A 14 0.31 3.87 0.50
CA ALA A 14 1.20 4.13 -0.62
C ALA A 14 0.91 3.23 -1.84
N LEU A 15 0.26 2.08 -1.63
CA LEU A 15 0.01 1.12 -2.69
C LEU A 15 -1.33 1.41 -3.38
N PRO A 16 -1.32 1.86 -4.65
CA PRO A 16 -2.51 2.36 -5.34
C PRO A 16 -3.65 1.35 -5.54
N GLN A 17 -3.31 0.06 -5.52
CA GLN A 17 -4.26 -1.03 -5.64
C GLN A 17 -5.05 -1.29 -4.35
N TYR A 18 -4.74 -0.60 -3.24
CA TYR A 18 -5.37 -0.81 -1.95
C TYR A 18 -5.95 0.49 -1.38
N GLU A 19 -7.27 0.56 -1.26
CA GLU A 19 -7.92 1.62 -0.49
C GLU A 19 -8.00 1.21 0.98
N PHE A 20 -7.53 2.08 1.87
CA PHE A 20 -7.67 1.89 3.30
C PHE A 20 -9.07 2.34 3.76
N ARG A 21 -9.80 1.47 4.45
CA ARG A 21 -11.05 1.81 5.14
C ARG A 21 -10.84 1.74 6.64
N GLU A 22 -10.85 2.90 7.28
CA GLU A 22 -10.51 3.05 8.69
C GLU A 22 -11.61 2.52 9.64
N CYS A 23 -12.83 2.18 9.16
CA CYS A 23 -13.98 2.02 10.06
C CYS A 23 -14.91 0.79 9.88
N GLU A 24 -14.77 -0.09 8.88
CA GLU A 24 -15.80 -1.14 8.65
C GLU A 24 -15.47 -2.53 9.22
N PHE A 25 -14.26 -2.73 9.76
CA PHE A 25 -13.74 -4.07 10.05
C PHE A 25 -13.16 -4.25 11.46
N GLU A 26 -13.39 -3.31 12.39
CA GLU A 26 -12.88 -3.46 13.77
C GLU A 26 -13.39 -4.73 14.44
N SER A 27 -14.67 -5.10 14.27
CA SER A 27 -15.20 -6.34 14.86
C SER A 27 -14.59 -7.59 14.24
N GLN A 28 -14.26 -7.57 12.95
CA GLN A 28 -13.57 -8.67 12.28
C GLN A 28 -12.09 -8.72 12.67
N ALA A 29 -11.42 -7.58 12.81
CA ALA A 29 -10.04 -7.50 13.28
C ALA A 29 -9.90 -8.01 14.72
N GLU A 30 -10.87 -7.74 15.59
CA GLU A 30 -10.94 -8.31 16.95
C GLU A 30 -11.23 -9.81 16.94
N HIS A 31 -12.16 -10.26 16.10
CA HIS A 31 -12.42 -11.69 15.90
C HIS A 31 -11.17 -12.43 15.38
N LEU A 32 -10.40 -11.82 14.48
CA LEU A 32 -9.14 -12.36 13.99
C LEU A 32 -8.07 -12.39 15.08
N LYS A 33 -7.96 -11.34 15.90
CA LYS A 33 -7.04 -11.30 17.04
C LYS A 33 -7.38 -12.38 18.08
N SER A 34 -8.67 -12.58 18.39
CA SER A 34 -9.10 -13.63 19.31
C SER A 34 -8.90 -15.03 18.73
N PHE A 35 -9.16 -15.21 17.43
CA PHE A 35 -8.95 -16.47 16.72
C PHE A 35 -7.47 -16.88 16.67
N ILE A 36 -6.54 -15.93 16.60
CA ILE A 36 -5.10 -16.23 16.51
C ILE A 36 -4.42 -16.20 17.89
N GLY A 37 -5.01 -15.51 18.87
CA GLY A 37 -4.57 -15.53 20.26
C GLY A 37 -3.21 -14.85 20.51
N THR A 38 -2.74 -14.03 19.58
CA THR A 38 -1.46 -13.32 19.71
C THR A 38 -1.64 -11.82 19.46
N ALA A 39 -1.31 -11.02 20.47
CA ALA A 39 -1.40 -9.56 20.41
C ALA A 39 -0.44 -8.95 19.36
N GLU A 40 0.52 -9.73 18.85
CA GLU A 40 1.57 -9.26 17.95
C GLU A 40 1.16 -9.19 16.48
N LEU A 41 -0.02 -9.69 16.15
CA LEU A 41 -0.53 -9.67 14.78
C LEU A 41 -1.28 -8.39 14.51
N ILE A 42 -1.00 -7.81 13.35
CA ILE A 42 -1.59 -6.55 12.94
C ILE A 42 -2.48 -6.82 11.74
N PRO A 43 -3.78 -7.03 11.96
CA PRO A 43 -4.77 -7.05 10.89
C PRO A 43 -4.98 -5.62 10.39
N VAL A 44 -4.88 -5.44 9.08
CA VAL A 44 -5.14 -4.19 8.39
C VAL A 44 -6.18 -4.46 7.31
N PRO A 45 -7.42 -3.98 7.49
CA PRO A 45 -8.44 -4.11 6.46
C PRO A 45 -8.09 -3.21 5.28
N VAL A 46 -8.17 -3.76 4.08
CA VAL A 46 -7.90 -3.02 2.83
C VAL A 46 -8.91 -3.44 1.78
N ARG A 47 -9.27 -2.52 0.89
CA ARG A 47 -10.11 -2.80 -0.27
C ARG A 47 -9.23 -2.86 -1.50
N GLY A 48 -9.11 -4.04 -2.09
CA GLY A 48 -8.39 -4.25 -3.33
C GLY A 48 -9.30 -4.18 -4.55
N PRO A 49 -8.75 -4.39 -5.77
CA PRO A 49 -9.52 -4.39 -7.01
C PRO A 49 -10.59 -5.50 -7.04
N LYS A 50 -10.32 -6.60 -6.34
CA LYS A 50 -11.18 -7.78 -6.26
C LYS A 50 -12.13 -7.77 -5.04
N GLY A 51 -12.21 -6.66 -4.32
CA GLY A 51 -13.05 -6.49 -3.13
C GLY A 51 -12.27 -6.36 -1.83
N SER A 52 -12.97 -6.46 -0.71
CA SER A 52 -12.41 -6.31 0.63
C SER A 52 -11.50 -7.50 1.00
N MET A 53 -10.37 -7.19 1.63
CA MET A 53 -9.39 -8.17 2.08
C MET A 53 -8.74 -7.72 3.39
N VAL A 54 -8.18 -8.65 4.15
CA VAL A 54 -7.44 -8.34 5.39
C VAL A 54 -5.98 -8.72 5.20
N VAL A 55 -5.09 -7.74 5.34
CA VAL A 55 -3.65 -7.96 5.38
C VAL A 55 -3.26 -8.20 6.83
N ILE A 56 -2.73 -9.38 7.14
CA ILE A 56 -2.20 -9.70 8.46
C ILE A 56 -0.68 -9.66 8.38
N VAL A 57 -0.11 -8.72 9.13
CA VAL A 57 1.33 -8.61 9.27
C VAL A 57 1.76 -9.28 10.56
N ALA A 58 2.69 -10.20 10.44
CA ALA A 58 3.25 -10.94 11.56
C ALA A 58 4.76 -10.73 11.68
N PRO A 59 5.29 -10.49 12.90
CA PRO A 59 6.73 -10.47 13.15
C PRO A 59 7.41 -11.76 12.70
N THR A 60 8.68 -11.68 12.31
CA THR A 60 9.44 -12.85 11.83
C THR A 60 9.41 -14.02 12.83
N ARG A 61 9.49 -13.73 14.14
CA ARG A 61 9.40 -14.76 15.19
C ARG A 61 8.09 -15.55 15.18
N VAL A 62 6.97 -14.92 14.82
CA VAL A 62 5.66 -15.57 14.74
C VAL A 62 5.63 -16.62 13.63
N TRP A 63 6.41 -16.43 12.56
CA TRP A 63 6.54 -17.39 11.47
C TRP A 63 7.40 -18.61 11.81
N HIS A 64 8.26 -18.50 12.84
CA HIS A 64 9.07 -19.61 13.34
C HIS A 64 8.29 -20.53 14.30
N ASP A 65 7.19 -20.06 14.90
CA ASP A 65 6.29 -20.90 15.69
C ASP A 65 5.40 -21.74 14.77
N ALA A 66 5.58 -23.06 14.80
CA ALA A 66 4.83 -23.98 13.96
C ALA A 66 3.31 -23.96 14.23
N LYS A 67 2.89 -23.82 15.50
CA LYS A 67 1.48 -23.81 15.90
C LYS A 67 0.80 -22.52 15.44
N ILE A 68 1.45 -21.37 15.62
CA ILE A 68 0.88 -20.09 15.16
C ILE A 68 0.84 -20.03 13.64
N ARG A 69 1.91 -20.48 12.97
CA ARG A 69 1.95 -20.57 11.50
C ARG A 69 0.83 -21.44 10.94
N GLU A 70 0.55 -22.58 11.56
CA GLU A 70 -0.56 -23.45 11.15
C GLU A 70 -1.92 -22.74 11.30
N ARG A 71 -2.15 -22.03 12.41
CA ARG A 71 -3.38 -21.24 12.64
C ARG A 71 -3.55 -20.16 11.58
N LEU A 72 -2.48 -19.44 11.23
CA LEU A 72 -2.51 -18.41 10.17
C LEU A 72 -2.86 -19.03 8.80
N TRP A 73 -2.27 -20.18 8.46
CA TRP A 73 -2.61 -20.87 7.22
C TRP A 73 -4.02 -21.42 7.19
N ARG A 74 -4.54 -21.89 8.33
CA ARG A 74 -5.92 -22.33 8.47
C ARG A 74 -6.88 -21.17 8.25
N LEU A 75 -6.61 -20.03 8.87
CA LEU A 75 -7.38 -18.80 8.68
C LEU A 75 -7.41 -18.35 7.22
N ARG A 76 -6.25 -18.33 6.56
CA ARG A 76 -6.18 -17.98 5.14
C ARG A 76 -7.00 -18.93 4.29
N ARG A 77 -6.99 -20.23 4.59
CA ARG A 77 -7.77 -21.24 3.86
C ARG A 77 -9.27 -21.10 4.11
N SER A 78 -9.72 -20.92 5.35
CA SER A 78 -11.15 -20.74 5.65
C SER A 78 -11.70 -19.46 5.03
N SER A 79 -10.89 -18.38 4.96
CA SER A 79 -11.31 -17.15 4.29
C SER A 79 -11.60 -17.29 2.79
N LEU A 80 -11.09 -18.34 2.15
CA LEU A 80 -11.36 -18.62 0.74
C LEU A 80 -12.69 -19.36 0.53
N VAL A 81 -13.24 -19.98 1.58
CA VAL A 81 -14.41 -20.86 1.51
C VAL A 81 -15.68 -20.17 2.01
N ASP A 82 -15.56 -19.32 3.04
CA ASP A 82 -16.71 -18.85 3.81
C ASP A 82 -17.24 -17.45 3.40
N GLY A 83 -16.88 -16.95 2.21
CA GLY A 83 -17.29 -15.60 1.76
C GLY A 83 -16.70 -14.44 2.58
N VAL A 84 -15.69 -14.73 3.40
CA VAL A 84 -14.96 -13.76 4.23
C VAL A 84 -14.01 -12.95 3.35
N PRO A 85 -13.70 -11.68 3.68
CA PRO A 85 -12.67 -10.91 3.00
C PRO A 85 -11.35 -11.71 2.90
N THR A 86 -10.78 -11.72 1.70
CA THR A 86 -9.56 -12.49 1.39
C THR A 86 -8.46 -12.18 2.40
N VAL A 87 -7.88 -13.19 3.06
CA VAL A 87 -6.76 -12.94 3.97
C VAL A 87 -5.42 -13.03 3.23
N ARG A 88 -4.60 -11.99 3.33
CA ARG A 88 -3.20 -11.97 2.91
C ARG A 88 -2.30 -11.97 4.13
N LEU A 89 -1.34 -12.87 4.14
CA LEU A 89 -0.37 -12.97 5.23
C LEU A 89 0.96 -12.41 4.76
N LEU A 90 1.51 -11.46 5.50
CA LEU A 90 2.80 -10.82 5.20
C LEU A 90 3.76 -10.97 6.38
N THR A 91 5.04 -11.09 6.05
CA THR A 91 6.11 -11.03 7.06
C THR A 91 6.47 -9.57 7.31
N GLN A 92 6.78 -9.23 8.56
CA GLN A 92 7.35 -7.93 8.92
C GLN A 92 8.60 -7.59 8.10
N ARG A 93 9.43 -8.60 7.77
CA ARG A 93 10.64 -8.41 6.97
C ARG A 93 10.34 -7.89 5.56
N TRP A 94 9.23 -8.33 4.96
CA TRP A 94 8.82 -7.86 3.64
C TRP A 94 8.46 -6.37 3.67
N ILE A 95 7.68 -5.95 4.68
CA ILE A 95 7.30 -4.53 4.88
C ILE A 95 8.53 -3.66 5.14
N ARG A 96 9.48 -4.14 5.94
CA ARG A 96 10.67 -3.39 6.35
C ARG A 96 11.83 -3.46 5.37
N ARG A 97 11.64 -4.02 4.18
CA ARG A 97 12.68 -4.00 3.15
C ARG A 97 12.98 -2.54 2.79
N LYS A 98 14.25 -2.15 2.81
CA LYS A 98 14.68 -0.90 2.19
C LYS A 98 14.99 -1.17 0.71
N PRO A 99 14.68 -0.23 -0.20
CA PRO A 99 14.11 1.11 0.01
C PRO A 99 12.57 1.16 0.16
N PHE A 100 11.89 0.02 -0.03
CA PHE A 100 10.43 -0.08 -0.06
C PHE A 100 9.68 0.66 1.06
N LEU A 101 10.02 0.45 2.34
CA LEU A 101 9.33 1.11 3.44
C LEU A 101 9.46 2.64 3.38
N GLU A 102 10.66 3.14 3.07
CA GLU A 102 10.96 4.58 3.02
C GLU A 102 10.16 5.25 1.89
N ASN A 103 10.09 4.58 0.73
CA ASN A 103 9.27 5.02 -0.39
C ASN A 103 7.78 5.04 -0.03
N CYS A 104 7.28 4.01 0.66
CA CYS A 104 5.90 3.98 1.11
C CYS A 104 5.60 5.10 2.13
N GLU A 105 6.49 5.35 3.08
CA GLU A 105 6.35 6.44 4.05
C GLU A 105 6.38 7.83 3.39
N LEU A 106 7.21 8.00 2.35
CA LEU A 106 7.24 9.22 1.54
C LEU A 106 5.89 9.44 0.84
N ILE A 107 5.42 8.45 0.09
CA ILE A 107 4.18 8.55 -0.68
C ILE A 107 2.96 8.70 0.23
N ALA A 108 2.90 7.97 1.35
CA ALA A 108 1.81 8.05 2.30
C ALA A 108 1.66 9.45 2.93
N ARG A 109 2.76 10.20 3.09
CA ARG A 109 2.72 11.59 3.56
C ARG A 109 2.12 12.54 2.52
N CYS A 110 2.31 12.25 1.24
CA CYS A 110 1.80 13.05 0.13
C CYS A 110 0.36 12.68 -0.26
N ALA A 111 -0.16 11.52 0.18
CA ALA A 111 -1.46 11.00 -0.23
C ALA A 111 -2.66 11.92 0.06
N GLN A 112 -2.54 12.85 1.02
CA GLN A 112 -3.59 13.81 1.37
C GLN A 112 -3.45 15.16 0.66
N LEU A 113 -2.43 15.35 -0.19
CA LEU A 113 -2.26 16.58 -0.94
C LEU A 113 -3.40 16.74 -1.96
N SER A 114 -4.00 17.93 -1.99
CA SER A 114 -5.01 18.27 -2.97
C SER A 114 -4.34 18.49 -4.33
N VAL A 115 -4.59 17.58 -5.27
CA VAL A 115 -4.10 17.70 -6.64
C VAL A 115 -5.15 18.36 -7.52
N SER A 116 -4.79 19.48 -8.15
CA SER A 116 -5.68 20.19 -9.07
C SER A 116 -5.99 19.33 -10.32
N ALA A 117 -7.15 19.55 -10.94
CA ALA A 117 -7.51 18.85 -12.18
C ALA A 117 -6.52 19.14 -13.31
N ARG A 118 -5.95 20.36 -13.32
CA ARG A 118 -4.95 20.79 -14.29
C ARG A 118 -3.65 20.01 -14.13
N ASP A 119 -3.08 19.99 -12.92
CA ASP A 119 -1.82 19.28 -12.67
C ASP A 119 -1.97 17.78 -12.93
N ARG A 120 -3.09 17.20 -12.50
CA ARG A 120 -3.43 15.80 -12.80
C ARG A 120 -3.41 15.53 -14.31
N PHE A 121 -4.10 16.36 -15.09
CA PHE A 121 -4.17 16.19 -16.53
C PHE A 121 -2.80 16.38 -17.21
N SER A 122 -2.04 17.40 -16.82
CA SER A 122 -0.71 17.69 -17.37
C SER A 122 0.26 16.54 -17.15
N VAL A 123 0.33 15.99 -15.93
CA VAL A 123 1.21 14.85 -15.63
C VAL A 123 0.77 13.59 -16.38
N GLN A 124 -0.54 13.30 -16.42
CA GLN A 124 -1.04 12.13 -17.15
C GLN A 124 -0.78 12.23 -18.66
N LEU A 125 -0.95 13.41 -19.25
CA LEU A 125 -0.67 13.64 -20.67
C LEU A 125 0.82 13.39 -20.96
N LEU A 126 1.71 13.96 -20.14
CA LEU A 126 3.15 13.76 -20.26
C LEU A 126 3.55 12.28 -20.22
N VAL A 127 3.08 11.53 -19.22
CA VAL A 127 3.43 10.11 -19.07
C VAL A 127 2.87 9.24 -20.22
N ARG A 128 1.73 9.63 -20.80
CA ARG A 128 1.17 8.96 -21.98
C ARG A 128 1.95 9.24 -23.26
N GLU A 129 2.44 10.46 -23.42
CA GLU A 129 3.20 10.88 -24.61
C GLU A 129 4.68 10.49 -24.53
N ASN A 130 5.22 10.38 -23.31
CA ASN A 130 6.61 10.01 -23.06
C ASN A 130 6.70 8.77 -22.14
N PRO A 131 6.87 7.56 -22.71
CA PRO A 131 7.04 6.32 -21.94
C PRO A 131 8.30 6.26 -21.06
N LEU A 132 9.25 7.19 -21.27
CA LEU A 132 10.47 7.31 -20.48
C LEU A 132 10.40 8.49 -19.50
N ALA A 133 9.20 9.01 -19.24
CA ALA A 133 8.99 10.11 -18.31
C ALA A 133 9.58 9.77 -16.93
N THR A 134 10.34 10.70 -16.40
CA THR A 134 10.92 10.61 -15.06
C THR A 134 10.06 11.39 -14.05
N LEU A 135 10.36 11.19 -12.78
CA LEU A 135 9.74 11.93 -11.69
C LEU A 135 10.00 13.45 -11.82
N GLU A 136 11.21 13.84 -12.25
CA GLU A 136 11.58 15.22 -12.53
C GLU A 136 10.77 15.82 -13.68
N ASP A 137 10.61 15.09 -14.79
CA ASP A 137 9.77 15.54 -15.91
C ASP A 137 8.33 15.79 -15.46
N CYS A 138 7.78 14.87 -14.65
CA CYS A 138 6.44 15.00 -14.09
C CYS A 138 6.33 16.19 -13.14
N ALA A 139 7.33 16.44 -12.30
CA ALA A 139 7.35 17.58 -11.39
C ALA A 139 7.45 18.92 -12.17
N ALA A 140 8.18 18.96 -13.28
CA ALA A 140 8.38 20.16 -14.08
C ALA A 140 7.08 20.71 -14.70
N VAL A 141 6.08 19.86 -14.92
CA VAL A 141 4.78 20.27 -15.49
C VAL A 141 3.74 20.64 -14.43
N VAL A 142 4.05 20.48 -13.15
CA VAL A 142 3.15 20.81 -12.03
C VAL A 142 3.32 22.26 -11.60
N GLN A 143 2.22 22.97 -11.39
CA GLN A 143 2.23 24.39 -10.98
C GLN A 143 2.21 24.59 -9.46
N ALA A 144 1.96 23.52 -8.69
CA ALA A 144 1.93 23.56 -7.24
C ALA A 144 3.33 23.80 -6.63
N THR A 145 3.36 24.37 -5.42
CA THR A 145 4.61 24.63 -4.68
C THR A 145 5.39 23.35 -4.36
N ASP A 146 4.69 22.25 -4.09
CA ASP A 146 5.27 20.93 -3.87
C ASP A 146 4.98 20.01 -5.07
N ALA A 147 5.74 20.22 -6.14
CA ALA A 147 5.56 19.49 -7.39
C ALA A 147 5.77 17.97 -7.23
N PHE A 148 6.82 17.55 -6.52
CA PHE A 148 7.08 16.14 -6.24
C PHE A 148 5.98 15.53 -5.37
N GLY A 149 5.51 16.25 -4.35
CA GLY A 149 4.40 15.81 -3.52
C GLY A 149 3.13 15.58 -4.33
N VAL A 150 2.83 16.43 -5.32
CA VAL A 150 1.71 16.20 -6.24
C VAL A 150 1.88 14.92 -7.05
N VAL A 151 3.06 14.65 -7.60
CA VAL A 151 3.31 13.40 -8.34
C VAL A 151 3.15 12.19 -7.42
N PHE A 152 3.66 12.24 -6.18
CA PHE A 152 3.45 11.17 -5.20
C PHE A 152 1.99 11.00 -4.78
N ALA A 153 1.23 12.08 -4.68
CA ALA A 153 -0.21 12.02 -4.44
C ALA A 153 -0.92 11.30 -5.60
N LEU A 154 -0.53 11.58 -6.85
CA LEU A 154 -1.04 10.88 -8.04
C LEU A 154 -0.67 9.38 -8.04
N VAL A 155 0.55 9.04 -7.59
CA VAL A 155 0.96 7.64 -7.37
C VAL A 155 0.08 6.96 -6.33
N SER A 156 -0.13 7.59 -5.16
CA SER A 156 -0.97 7.03 -4.09
C SER A 156 -2.42 6.83 -4.51
N SER A 157 -2.95 7.69 -5.40
CA SER A 157 -4.31 7.58 -5.95
C SER A 157 -4.46 6.48 -7.01
N GLY A 158 -3.35 5.89 -7.46
CA GLY A 158 -3.33 4.88 -8.50
C GLY A 158 -3.61 5.39 -9.90
N LEU A 159 -3.21 6.63 -10.16
CA LEU A 159 -3.14 7.17 -11.51
C LEU A 159 -1.76 6.93 -12.13
N LEU A 160 -0.72 6.92 -11.31
CA LEU A 160 0.67 6.70 -11.70
C LEU A 160 1.28 5.55 -10.89
N THR A 161 2.40 5.02 -11.38
CA THR A 161 3.20 4.00 -10.71
C THR A 161 4.67 4.38 -10.77
N ILE A 162 5.41 4.02 -9.72
CA ILE A 162 6.87 4.15 -9.61
C ILE A 162 7.36 2.84 -8.99
N ASP A 163 8.58 2.41 -9.34
CA ASP A 163 9.18 1.25 -8.68
C ASP A 163 9.50 1.56 -7.21
N PHE A 164 8.80 0.87 -6.31
CA PHE A 164 9.02 0.97 -4.87
C PHE A 164 10.20 0.13 -4.40
N GLU A 165 10.70 -0.80 -5.21
CA GLU A 165 11.83 -1.68 -4.86
C GLU A 165 13.18 -0.99 -5.03
N ALA A 166 13.24 0.08 -5.82
CA ALA A 166 14.42 0.93 -6.01
C ALA A 166 14.31 2.24 -5.21
N ALA A 167 15.46 2.86 -4.92
CA ALA A 167 15.45 4.16 -4.24
C ALA A 167 14.82 5.20 -5.17
N ILE A 168 13.85 5.97 -4.67
CA ILE A 168 13.21 7.03 -5.46
C ILE A 168 14.20 8.19 -5.61
N THR A 169 14.46 8.57 -6.85
CA THR A 169 15.30 9.71 -7.26
C THR A 169 14.54 10.56 -8.27
N PRO A 170 14.98 11.78 -8.60
CA PRO A 170 14.37 12.58 -9.66
C PRO A 170 14.32 11.87 -11.02
N MET A 171 15.28 10.98 -11.29
CA MET A 171 15.36 10.19 -12.52
C MET A 171 14.53 8.89 -12.48
N SER A 172 13.83 8.62 -11.38
CA SER A 172 13.02 7.41 -11.28
C SER A 172 11.91 7.42 -12.34
N PRO A 173 11.72 6.33 -13.08
CA PRO A 173 10.69 6.26 -14.12
C PRO A 173 9.30 6.33 -13.49
N VAL A 174 8.39 7.01 -14.19
CA VAL A 174 6.98 7.15 -13.82
C VAL A 174 6.13 6.60 -14.95
N GLU A 175 5.24 5.68 -14.61
CA GLU A 175 4.36 5.03 -15.60
C GLU A 175 2.89 5.29 -15.28
N GLU A 176 2.05 5.26 -16.31
CA GLU A 176 0.59 5.29 -16.10
C GLU A 176 0.15 3.97 -15.48
N CYS A 177 -0.68 4.05 -14.43
CA CYS A 177 -1.24 2.85 -13.81
C CYS A 177 -2.24 2.20 -14.76
N LYS A 178 -1.86 1.07 -15.37
CA LYS A 178 -2.76 0.23 -16.15
C LYS A 178 -3.76 -0.44 -15.22
N ARG A 179 -4.90 0.21 -14.95
CA ARG A 179 -6.04 -0.47 -14.31
C ARG A 179 -6.61 -1.44 -15.34
N GLU A 180 -6.30 -2.73 -15.20
CA GLU A 180 -7.06 -3.78 -15.86
C GLU A 180 -8.53 -3.61 -15.45
N ARG A 181 -9.37 -3.24 -16.44
CA ARG A 181 -10.81 -3.10 -16.27
C ARG A 181 -11.50 -4.45 -16.36
#